data_AF-A0A1B9F5U3-F1
#
_entry.id   AF-A0A1B9F5U3-F1
#
_cell.length_a   1.000
_cell.length_b   1.000
_cell.length_c   1.000
_cell.angle_alpha   90.00
_cell.angle_beta   90.00
_cell.angle_gamma   90.00
#
_symmetry.space_group_name_H-M   'P 1'
#
loop_
_entity.id
_entity.type
_entity.pdbx_description
1 polymer ?
#
loop_
_entity_poly.entity_id
_entity_poly.type
_entity_poly.pdbx_seq_one_letter_code
_entity_poly.pdbx_strand_id
1 'polypeptide(L)'
;MKIYTDAKELSKILKSLDWKMPRYSQAILDYALISCDDQGIHIMRKDLNIFLSHKISGEIEKQGEVLVPVKKVLTVLGTCKEQIPLEYDGDYLRMGNYVLDTVPAHTEDYPKIPEEKFREIGVIKGHALAYAIEKCNPFLGDPDKYTLHHFSFGHYGHMASSDSHRICQVPLEIDCQLVVHNTLAYLKKINLEGDLKIAHSDKHIRIKGNNFVAYISLIDGQYPPYKEVIPSKGVPLRVNADDLIATLKEAVAYCKAATKEKDFVPVIIHWLQDGIKVVGNFSSEHRFEKMLSTAFSQIPVSVPLNVPYLLQALKGLTGEIIIWYAGDDKPFIITDGVTYRYIQMPVNIEREEKNEYYELPKDTPLQEIPYSPDPSAIPEPTRKKAGSRKRTVKKAAKPSNKKASSEQEAQGKALAELKKRLDFWEAEALKKEEHIRNLEAELAKLQESYRALLQFQALRPNGKGRYAVIDGHQYLFSQGKILDKDGNEVGHYNRKGGEINGQPFKLQQEWVVAMN
;
A
#
# COMPACT_ATOMS: atom_id res chain seq x y z
N MET A 1 -0.06 31.92 -29.12
CA MET A 1 0.24 31.71 -27.68
C MET A 1 1.59 32.35 -27.35
N LYS A 2 1.75 33.01 -26.19
CA LYS A 2 3.03 33.52 -25.69
C LYS A 2 3.07 33.45 -24.16
N ILE A 3 4.01 32.69 -23.61
CA ILE A 3 4.18 32.47 -22.17
C ILE A 3 5.64 32.51 -21.74
N TYR A 4 5.89 32.82 -20.46
CA TYR A 4 7.20 32.71 -19.80
C TYR A 4 7.08 31.77 -18.60
N THR A 5 7.86 30.68 -18.58
CA THR A 5 7.81 29.67 -17.51
C THR A 5 9.20 29.21 -17.10
N ASP A 6 9.33 28.64 -15.90
CA ASP A 6 10.58 28.00 -15.47
C ASP A 6 10.85 26.73 -16.30
N ALA A 7 12.04 26.67 -16.93
CA ALA A 7 12.40 25.54 -17.79
C ALA A 7 12.56 24.22 -17.00
N LYS A 8 12.95 24.27 -15.72
CA LYS A 8 13.12 23.05 -14.91
C LYS A 8 11.78 22.47 -14.50
N GLU A 9 10.82 23.32 -14.12
CA GLU A 9 9.44 22.92 -13.83
C GLU A 9 8.81 22.27 -15.07
N LEU A 10 8.85 22.96 -16.22
CA LEU A 10 8.34 22.44 -17.50
C LEU A 10 9.03 21.12 -17.89
N SER A 11 10.36 21.03 -17.73
CA SER A 11 11.11 19.79 -17.99
C SER A 11 10.69 18.65 -17.07
N LYS A 12 10.48 18.93 -15.77
CA LYS A 12 10.02 17.93 -14.79
C LYS A 12 8.64 17.39 -15.17
N ILE A 13 7.71 18.27 -15.53
CA ILE A 13 6.36 17.86 -15.94
C ILE A 13 6.41 17.05 -17.23
N LEU A 14 7.08 17.54 -18.29
CA LEU A 14 7.15 16.80 -19.56
C LEU A 14 7.83 15.43 -19.41
N LYS A 15 8.82 15.28 -18.52
CA LYS A 15 9.40 13.96 -18.17
C LYS A 15 8.38 13.04 -17.52
N SER A 16 7.53 13.56 -16.64
CA SER A 16 6.46 12.78 -16.02
C SER A 16 5.41 12.31 -17.04
N LEU A 17 5.23 13.08 -18.11
CA LEU A 17 4.36 12.78 -19.23
C LEU A 17 5.02 11.90 -20.29
N ASP A 18 6.32 11.59 -20.23
CA ASP A 18 7.01 10.77 -21.25
C ASP A 18 6.65 9.28 -21.10
N TRP A 19 5.42 8.95 -21.47
CA TRP A 19 4.86 7.61 -21.45
C TRP A 19 5.16 6.88 -22.76
N LYS A 20 5.22 5.55 -22.68
CA LYS A 20 5.30 4.70 -23.86
C LYS A 20 3.88 4.53 -24.40
N MET A 21 3.62 5.07 -25.59
CA MET A 21 2.31 4.95 -26.22
C MET A 21 2.06 3.52 -26.72
N PRO A 22 0.80 3.04 -26.69
CA PRO A 22 0.41 1.77 -27.29
C PRO A 22 0.72 1.73 -28.79
N ARG A 23 0.99 0.53 -29.35
CA ARG A 23 1.33 0.37 -30.78
C ARG A 23 0.27 0.89 -31.76
N TYR A 24 -0.99 1.04 -31.30
CA TYR A 24 -2.13 1.44 -32.12
C TYR A 24 -2.75 2.79 -31.68
N SER A 25 -2.00 3.64 -30.98
CA SER A 25 -2.49 4.98 -30.63
C SER A 25 -2.56 5.90 -31.85
N GLN A 26 -3.54 6.80 -31.87
CA GLN A 26 -3.60 7.87 -32.88
C GLN A 26 -2.33 8.73 -32.82
N ALA A 27 -1.78 9.12 -33.97
CA ALA A 27 -0.54 9.88 -34.06
C ALA A 27 -0.56 11.18 -33.26
N ILE A 28 -1.74 11.80 -33.08
CA ILE A 28 -1.90 13.01 -32.28
C ILE A 28 -1.61 12.80 -30.78
N LEU A 29 -1.73 11.57 -30.26
CA LEU A 29 -1.45 11.23 -28.85
C LEU A 29 0.05 11.15 -28.51
N ASP A 30 0.92 11.14 -29.52
CA ASP A 30 2.38 11.26 -29.31
C ASP A 30 2.78 12.65 -28.81
N TYR A 31 1.87 13.62 -28.91
CA TYR A 31 2.07 15.01 -28.53
C TYR A 31 1.47 15.29 -27.15
N ALA A 32 2.09 16.23 -26.43
CA ALA A 32 1.48 16.88 -25.28
C ALA A 32 0.87 18.21 -25.72
N LEU A 33 -0.26 18.57 -25.13
CA LEU A 33 -0.91 19.86 -25.34
C LEU A 33 -0.44 20.83 -24.27
N ILE A 34 0.12 21.97 -24.70
CA ILE A 34 0.36 23.12 -23.82
C ILE A 34 -0.76 24.11 -24.13
N SER A 35 -1.57 24.46 -23.13
CA SER A 35 -2.58 25.50 -23.24
C SER A 35 -2.37 26.57 -22.17
N CYS A 36 -2.73 27.80 -22.48
CA CYS A 36 -2.78 28.88 -21.52
C CYS A 36 -4.01 29.75 -21.71
N ASP A 37 -4.72 29.98 -20.61
CA ASP A 37 -5.96 30.74 -20.53
C ASP A 37 -6.04 31.47 -19.17
N ASP A 38 -7.21 31.97 -18.80
CA ASP A 38 -7.45 32.65 -17.51
C ASP A 38 -7.24 31.74 -16.28
N GLN A 39 -7.29 30.42 -16.44
CA GLN A 39 -7.06 29.46 -15.36
C GLN A 39 -5.57 29.17 -15.14
N GLY A 40 -4.72 29.51 -16.11
CA GLY A 40 -3.27 29.42 -16.03
C GLY A 40 -2.67 28.62 -17.19
N ILE A 41 -1.44 28.14 -16.98
CA ILE A 41 -0.72 27.34 -17.98
C ILE A 41 -0.90 25.86 -17.63
N HIS A 42 -1.46 25.11 -18.57
CA HIS A 42 -1.75 23.69 -18.44
C HIS A 42 -0.94 22.87 -19.43
N ILE A 43 -0.33 21.79 -18.94
CA ILE A 43 0.35 20.80 -19.78
C ILE A 43 -0.41 19.50 -19.65
N MET A 44 -0.93 19.02 -20.77
CA MET A 44 -1.82 17.88 -20.83
C MET A 44 -1.21 16.79 -21.71
N ARG A 45 -1.37 15.53 -21.29
CA ARG A 45 -1.13 14.39 -22.17
C ARG A 45 -2.21 13.34 -21.94
N LYS A 46 -2.62 12.71 -23.04
CA LYS A 46 -3.61 11.65 -23.04
C LYS A 46 -3.11 10.39 -23.74
N ASP A 47 -3.56 9.26 -23.22
CA ASP A 47 -3.55 7.90 -23.80
C ASP A 47 -5.02 7.40 -23.84
N LEU A 48 -5.29 6.24 -24.45
CA LEU A 48 -6.61 5.62 -24.44
C LEU A 48 -7.22 5.40 -23.04
N ASN A 49 -6.41 5.27 -22.00
CA ASN A 49 -6.81 4.88 -20.65
C ASN A 49 -6.36 5.84 -19.54
N ILE A 50 -5.68 6.93 -19.90
CA ILE A 50 -5.29 7.96 -18.93
C ILE A 50 -5.27 9.33 -19.59
N PHE A 51 -5.83 10.31 -18.87
CA PHE A 51 -5.67 11.72 -19.13
C PHE A 51 -4.96 12.35 -17.92
N LEU A 52 -3.87 13.07 -18.15
CA LEU A 52 -3.16 13.80 -17.10
C LEU A 52 -2.98 15.25 -17.50
N SER A 53 -3.41 16.16 -16.62
CA SER A 53 -3.18 17.60 -16.73
C SER A 53 -2.38 18.09 -15.55
N HIS A 54 -1.37 18.90 -15.83
CA HIS A 54 -0.55 19.61 -14.87
C HIS A 54 -0.73 21.10 -15.02
N LYS A 55 -0.84 21.81 -13.89
CA LYS A 55 -0.74 23.27 -13.85
C LYS A 55 0.70 23.65 -13.50
N ILE A 56 1.29 24.55 -14.27
CA ILE A 56 2.62 25.11 -14.03
C ILE A 56 2.54 26.62 -13.78
N SER A 57 3.58 27.17 -13.15
CA SER A 57 3.67 28.60 -12.88
C SER A 57 4.33 29.34 -14.04
N GLY A 58 3.79 30.50 -14.40
CA GLY A 58 4.38 31.34 -15.44
C GLY A 58 3.53 32.56 -15.76
N GLU A 59 4.09 33.45 -16.58
CA GLU A 59 3.41 34.64 -17.07
C GLU A 59 2.78 34.36 -18.44
N ILE A 60 1.55 34.82 -18.63
CA ILE A 60 0.81 34.67 -19.89
C ILE A 60 0.72 36.04 -20.54
N GLU A 61 1.42 36.23 -21.66
CA GLU A 61 1.34 37.46 -22.45
C GLU A 61 0.26 37.34 -23.53
N LYS A 62 0.11 36.14 -24.12
CA LYS A 62 -0.93 35.85 -25.11
C LYS A 62 -1.46 34.43 -24.93
N GLN A 63 -2.76 34.31 -24.71
CA GLN A 63 -3.46 33.03 -24.60
C GLN A 63 -3.33 32.18 -25.88
N GLY A 64 -3.61 30.89 -25.73
CA GLY A 64 -3.70 29.93 -26.83
C GLY A 64 -3.15 28.57 -26.45
N GLU A 65 -2.99 27.73 -27.46
CA GLU A 65 -2.63 26.33 -27.29
C GLU A 65 -1.72 25.84 -28.41
N VAL A 66 -0.93 24.81 -28.12
CA VAL A 66 0.01 24.20 -29.07
C VAL A 66 0.25 22.73 -28.73
N LEU A 67 0.31 21.88 -29.75
CA LEU A 67 0.74 20.49 -29.62
C LEU A 67 2.24 20.37 -29.80
N VAL A 68 2.90 19.71 -28.85
CA VAL A 68 4.36 19.59 -28.83
C VAL A 68 4.83 18.14 -28.68
N PRO A 69 5.80 17.70 -29.51
CA PRO A 69 6.41 16.39 -29.33
C PRO A 69 7.30 16.40 -28.08
N VAL A 70 6.87 15.68 -27.05
CA VAL A 70 7.47 15.68 -25.70
C VAL A 70 8.99 15.52 -25.74
N LYS A 71 9.50 14.54 -26.50
CA LYS A 71 10.93 14.25 -26.60
C LYS A 71 11.74 15.39 -27.23
N LYS A 72 11.20 16.06 -28.26
CA LYS A 72 11.91 17.18 -28.91
C LYS A 72 12.01 18.37 -27.95
N VAL A 73 10.91 18.70 -27.26
CA VAL A 73 10.89 19.79 -26.27
C VAL A 73 11.82 19.49 -25.10
N LEU A 74 11.82 18.26 -24.58
CA LEU A 74 12.70 17.86 -23.47
C LEU A 74 14.19 18.02 -23.81
N THR A 75 14.60 17.73 -25.05
CA THR A 75 15.98 17.93 -25.51
C THR A 75 16.38 19.40 -25.42
N VAL A 76 15.50 20.31 -25.81
CA VAL A 76 15.75 21.76 -25.75
C VAL A 76 15.85 22.24 -24.31
N LEU A 77 14.86 21.87 -23.48
CA LEU A 77 14.81 22.25 -22.07
C LEU A 77 16.01 21.74 -21.27
N GLY A 78 16.65 20.67 -21.71
CA GLY A 78 17.89 20.17 -21.11
C GLY A 78 19.07 21.15 -21.17
N THR A 79 19.02 22.12 -22.10
CA THR A 79 20.07 23.14 -22.25
C THR A 79 19.74 24.46 -21.53
N CYS A 80 18.49 24.66 -21.14
CA CYS A 80 18.00 25.87 -20.47
C CYS A 80 18.14 25.76 -18.94
N LYS A 81 18.60 26.85 -18.29
CA LYS A 81 18.80 26.88 -16.82
C LYS A 81 17.88 27.86 -16.08
N GLU A 82 17.16 28.71 -16.80
CA GLU A 82 16.37 29.83 -16.30
C GLU A 82 14.95 29.81 -16.91
N GLN A 83 14.21 30.90 -16.76
CA GLN A 83 12.93 31.07 -17.46
C GLN A 83 13.12 31.01 -18.98
N ILE A 84 12.13 30.43 -19.65
CA ILE A 84 12.12 30.27 -21.10
C ILE A 84 10.84 30.88 -21.69
N PRO A 85 10.95 31.77 -22.69
CA PRO A 85 9.81 32.22 -23.47
C PRO A 85 9.38 31.10 -24.43
N LEU A 86 8.08 30.81 -24.47
CA LEU A 86 7.45 29.96 -25.49
C LEU A 86 6.50 30.83 -26.32
N GLU A 87 6.80 30.96 -27.60
CA GLU A 87 6.00 31.72 -28.57
C GLU A 87 5.51 30.81 -29.69
N TYR A 88 4.21 30.70 -29.84
CA TYR A 88 3.58 29.97 -30.93
C TYR A 88 2.77 30.91 -31.81
N ASP A 89 3.11 30.95 -33.10
CA ASP A 89 2.52 31.83 -34.11
C ASP A 89 1.50 31.16 -35.03
N GLY A 90 1.32 29.83 -34.92
CA GLY A 90 0.44 29.03 -35.78
C GLY A 90 1.19 27.93 -36.53
N ASP A 91 2.44 28.20 -36.90
CA ASP A 91 3.27 27.27 -37.66
C ASP A 91 4.46 26.77 -36.83
N TYR A 92 5.07 27.68 -36.06
CA TYR A 92 6.31 27.44 -35.34
C TYR A 92 6.17 27.72 -33.84
N LEU A 93 6.75 26.84 -33.03
CA LEU A 93 6.97 27.07 -31.60
C LEU A 93 8.41 27.51 -31.39
N ARG A 94 8.61 28.77 -30.99
CA ARG A 94 9.91 29.31 -30.57
C ARG A 94 10.08 29.14 -29.06
N MET A 95 11.22 28.59 -28.68
CA MET A 95 11.64 28.35 -27.29
C MET A 95 13.02 28.97 -27.09
N GLY A 96 13.07 30.24 -26.72
CA GLY A 96 14.30 31.04 -26.79
C GLY A 96 14.87 31.06 -28.21
N ASN A 97 16.12 30.59 -28.38
CA ASN A 97 16.79 30.56 -29.69
C ASN A 97 16.46 29.32 -30.54
N TYR A 98 15.65 28.39 -30.01
CA TYR A 98 15.28 27.17 -30.72
C TYR A 98 13.91 27.34 -31.36
N VAL A 99 13.78 26.93 -32.63
CA VAL A 99 12.51 26.94 -33.36
C VAL A 99 12.14 25.49 -33.67
N LEU A 100 10.93 25.11 -33.29
CA LEU A 100 10.35 23.80 -33.54
C LEU A 100 9.20 23.93 -34.52
N ASP A 101 9.26 23.17 -35.61
CA ASP A 101 8.11 22.96 -36.49
C ASP A 101 7.03 22.24 -35.68
N THR A 102 5.88 22.89 -35.50
CA THR A 102 4.73 22.26 -34.86
C THR A 102 4.00 21.39 -35.87
N VAL A 103 3.23 20.43 -35.37
CA VAL A 103 2.49 19.50 -36.24
C VAL A 103 1.32 20.25 -36.87
N PRO A 104 0.94 19.95 -38.12
CA PRO A 104 -0.30 20.44 -38.73
C PRO A 104 -1.60 19.89 -38.09
N ALA A 105 -1.53 19.21 -36.94
CA ALA A 105 -2.72 18.70 -36.26
C ALA A 105 -3.38 19.84 -35.47
N HIS A 106 -4.68 20.02 -35.65
CA HIS A 106 -5.43 21.04 -34.92
C HIS A 106 -5.60 20.62 -33.47
N THR A 107 -5.37 21.55 -32.55
CA THR A 107 -5.56 21.35 -31.11
C THR A 107 -7.01 20.98 -30.76
N GLU A 108 -7.97 21.41 -31.58
CA GLU A 108 -9.40 21.04 -31.48
C GLU A 108 -9.66 19.53 -31.62
N ASP A 109 -8.79 18.82 -32.36
CA ASP A 109 -8.84 17.37 -32.52
C ASP A 109 -8.20 16.64 -31.32
N TYR A 110 -7.47 17.36 -30.46
CA TYR A 110 -6.87 16.76 -29.28
C TYR A 110 -7.95 16.36 -28.28
N PRO A 111 -7.93 15.14 -27.73
CA PRO A 111 -9.09 14.71 -26.97
C PRO A 111 -9.23 15.50 -25.66
N LYS A 112 -10.45 15.96 -25.42
CA LYS A 112 -10.81 16.76 -24.24
C LYS A 112 -10.80 15.95 -22.94
N ILE A 113 -10.77 16.70 -21.83
CA ILE A 113 -10.98 16.17 -20.47
C ILE A 113 -12.35 15.48 -20.43
N PRO A 114 -12.48 14.30 -19.80
CA PRO A 114 -13.78 13.66 -19.62
C PRO A 114 -14.74 14.55 -18.82
N GLU A 115 -15.88 14.89 -19.41
CA GLU A 115 -16.99 15.59 -18.75
C GLU A 115 -17.94 14.57 -18.12
N GLU A 116 -17.59 14.11 -16.92
CA GLU A 116 -18.33 13.06 -16.21
C GLU A 116 -18.75 13.54 -14.82
N LYS A 117 -19.81 12.94 -14.28
CA LYS A 117 -20.24 13.18 -12.90
C LYS A 117 -19.38 12.32 -11.97
N PHE A 118 -18.54 12.98 -11.19
CA PHE A 118 -17.66 12.32 -10.22
C PHE A 118 -18.27 12.35 -8.82
N ARG A 119 -18.24 11.20 -8.14
CA ARG A 119 -18.50 11.05 -6.72
C ARG A 119 -17.18 11.03 -5.97
N GLU A 120 -17.01 11.94 -5.01
CA GLU A 120 -15.86 11.93 -4.10
C GLU A 120 -15.91 10.69 -3.19
N ILE A 121 -14.79 9.98 -3.07
CA ILE A 121 -14.65 8.78 -2.26
C ILE A 121 -13.86 9.08 -0.99
N GLY A 122 -12.84 9.92 -1.10
CA GLY A 122 -11.99 10.25 0.04
C GLY A 122 -10.71 10.96 -0.33
N VAL A 123 -9.80 11.01 0.65
CA VAL A 123 -8.47 11.62 0.51
C VAL A 123 -7.44 10.57 0.89
N ILE A 124 -6.38 10.45 0.08
CA ILE A 124 -5.23 9.58 0.37
C ILE A 124 -3.97 10.43 0.39
N LYS A 125 -3.03 10.14 1.28
CA LYS A 125 -1.69 10.73 1.24
C LYS A 125 -0.95 10.35 -0.04
N GLY A 126 -0.36 11.33 -0.71
CA GLY A 126 0.34 11.13 -1.98
C GLY A 126 1.49 10.12 -1.89
N HIS A 127 2.23 10.12 -0.78
CA HIS A 127 3.28 9.13 -0.56
C HIS A 127 2.72 7.71 -0.36
N ALA A 128 1.56 7.56 0.29
CA ALA A 128 0.91 6.26 0.46
C ALA A 128 0.46 5.68 -0.88
N LEU A 129 -0.15 6.50 -1.74
CA LEU A 129 -0.50 6.08 -3.09
C LEU A 129 0.76 5.76 -3.92
N ALA A 130 1.81 6.58 -3.85
CA ALA A 130 3.07 6.32 -4.55
C ALA A 130 3.68 4.98 -4.13
N TYR A 131 3.70 4.70 -2.83
CA TYR A 131 4.17 3.44 -2.27
C TYR A 131 3.33 2.25 -2.75
N ALA A 132 2.00 2.36 -2.69
CA ALA A 132 1.09 1.33 -3.18
C ALA A 132 1.35 1.01 -4.66
N ILE A 133 1.43 2.03 -5.53
CA ILE A 133 1.71 1.83 -6.96
C ILE A 133 3.10 1.22 -7.15
N GLU A 134 4.11 1.67 -6.37
CA GLU A 134 5.45 1.10 -6.42
C GLU A 134 5.45 -0.41 -6.14
N LYS A 135 4.80 -0.82 -5.04
CA LYS A 135 4.76 -2.18 -4.53
C LYS A 135 3.83 -3.10 -5.32
N CYS A 136 2.69 -2.65 -5.79
CA CYS A 136 1.72 -3.51 -6.49
C CYS A 136 2.04 -3.67 -7.98
N ASN A 137 2.51 -2.64 -8.67
CA ASN A 137 2.73 -2.70 -10.13
C ASN A 137 3.57 -3.89 -10.64
N PRO A 138 4.63 -4.36 -9.96
CA PRO A 138 5.44 -5.48 -10.43
C PRO A 138 4.69 -6.83 -10.46
N PHE A 139 3.50 -6.90 -9.86
CA PHE A 139 2.66 -8.10 -9.75
C PHE A 139 1.46 -8.07 -10.71
N LEU A 140 1.38 -7.09 -11.61
CA LEU A 140 0.39 -7.14 -12.68
C LEU A 140 0.77 -8.25 -13.67
N GLY A 141 -0.22 -8.99 -14.15
CA GLY A 141 -0.03 -10.02 -15.16
C GLY A 141 0.52 -9.50 -16.51
N ASP A 142 0.89 -10.41 -17.39
CA ASP A 142 1.27 -10.17 -18.80
C ASP A 142 0.06 -10.06 -19.74
N PRO A 143 -0.22 -8.87 -20.37
CA PRO A 143 -1.41 -8.59 -21.18
C PRO A 143 -1.79 -9.68 -22.18
N ASP A 144 -0.79 -10.40 -22.70
CA ASP A 144 -0.95 -11.41 -23.73
C ASP A 144 -1.38 -12.79 -23.17
N LYS A 145 -1.45 -12.95 -21.83
CA LYS A 145 -1.67 -14.24 -21.14
C LYS A 145 -3.01 -14.40 -20.41
N TYR A 146 -4.01 -13.56 -20.69
CA TYR A 146 -5.31 -13.57 -19.97
C TYR A 146 -5.16 -13.51 -18.44
N THR A 147 -4.21 -12.72 -17.93
CA THR A 147 -3.96 -12.60 -16.48
C THR A 147 -4.53 -11.28 -15.94
N LEU A 148 -4.42 -11.04 -14.63
CA LEU A 148 -4.97 -9.83 -14.01
C LEU A 148 -4.04 -8.63 -14.30
N HIS A 149 -4.37 -7.87 -15.34
CA HIS A 149 -3.56 -6.72 -15.81
C HIS A 149 -3.86 -5.42 -15.10
N HIS A 150 -4.78 -5.41 -14.15
CA HIS A 150 -5.34 -4.17 -13.58
C HIS A 150 -5.20 -4.18 -12.07
N PHE A 151 -5.30 -3.00 -11.47
CA PHE A 151 -5.23 -2.86 -10.02
C PHE A 151 -6.62 -3.04 -9.42
N SER A 152 -6.72 -3.81 -8.34
CA SER A 152 -7.80 -3.66 -7.37
C SER A 152 -7.49 -2.43 -6.53
N PHE A 153 -8.42 -1.47 -6.46
CA PHE A 153 -8.21 -0.21 -5.75
C PHE A 153 -9.29 -0.01 -4.69
N GLY A 154 -8.84 0.08 -3.43
CA GLY A 154 -9.66 0.29 -2.24
C GLY A 154 -10.39 -0.96 -1.73
N HIS A 155 -10.30 -2.09 -2.43
CA HIS A 155 -11.09 -3.28 -2.09
C HIS A 155 -10.60 -3.82 -0.75
N TYR A 156 -11.51 -3.91 0.24
CA TYR A 156 -11.18 -4.25 1.61
C TYR A 156 -10.20 -3.25 2.26
N GLY A 157 -10.17 -2.00 1.81
CA GLY A 157 -9.20 -1.00 2.25
C GLY A 157 -7.78 -1.24 1.73
N HIS A 158 -7.61 -1.94 0.59
CA HIS A 158 -6.29 -2.22 0.01
C HIS A 158 -6.21 -1.82 -1.45
N MET A 159 -5.01 -1.49 -1.91
CA MET A 159 -4.64 -1.68 -3.29
C MET A 159 -4.05 -3.08 -3.45
N ALA A 160 -4.47 -3.80 -4.49
CA ALA A 160 -3.93 -5.11 -4.79
C ALA A 160 -3.66 -5.31 -6.28
N SER A 161 -2.73 -6.22 -6.56
CA SER A 161 -2.39 -6.68 -7.91
C SER A 161 -1.99 -8.15 -7.85
N SER A 162 -2.19 -8.85 -8.96
CA SER A 162 -1.88 -10.27 -9.08
C SER A 162 -1.56 -10.64 -10.53
N ASP A 163 -0.74 -11.66 -10.71
CA ASP A 163 -0.42 -12.27 -12.01
C ASP A 163 -1.01 -13.69 -12.11
N SER A 164 -2.05 -13.97 -11.32
CA SER A 164 -2.70 -15.28 -11.08
C SER A 164 -1.95 -16.27 -10.17
N HIS A 165 -0.65 -16.08 -9.92
CA HIS A 165 0.14 -16.99 -9.06
C HIS A 165 0.45 -16.40 -7.69
N ARG A 166 0.44 -15.08 -7.60
CA ARG A 166 0.82 -14.34 -6.41
C ARG A 166 0.07 -13.03 -6.34
N ILE A 167 -0.02 -12.48 -5.13
CA ILE A 167 -0.79 -11.29 -4.81
C ILE A 167 0.08 -10.36 -3.99
N CYS A 168 0.02 -9.07 -4.30
CA CYS A 168 0.60 -8.00 -3.50
C CYS A 168 -0.54 -7.12 -2.98
N GLN A 169 -0.54 -6.81 -1.68
CA GLN A 169 -1.50 -5.93 -1.03
C GLN A 169 -0.77 -4.83 -0.26
N VAL A 170 -1.26 -3.60 -0.43
CA VAL A 170 -0.84 -2.43 0.34
C VAL A 170 -2.11 -1.75 0.85
N PRO A 171 -2.18 -1.38 2.14
CA PRO A 171 -3.38 -0.76 2.68
C PRO A 171 -3.56 0.66 2.13
N LEU A 172 -4.83 1.05 1.96
CA LEU A 172 -5.26 2.36 1.50
C LEU A 172 -6.29 2.94 2.49
N GLU A 173 -6.23 4.24 2.73
CA GLU A 173 -7.21 4.97 3.56
C GLU A 173 -8.54 5.22 2.83
N ILE A 174 -8.93 4.32 1.94
CA ILE A 174 -10.18 4.37 1.19
C ILE A 174 -10.71 2.96 1.02
N ASP A 175 -11.99 2.78 1.34
CA ASP A 175 -12.74 1.57 1.00
C ASP A 175 -13.63 1.84 -0.22
N CYS A 176 -13.22 1.31 -1.37
CA CYS A 176 -14.00 1.33 -2.60
C CYS A 176 -13.66 0.09 -3.42
N GLN A 177 -14.57 -0.41 -4.24
CA GLN A 177 -14.31 -1.63 -5.02
C GLN A 177 -14.19 -1.27 -6.49
N LEU A 178 -12.99 -0.82 -6.88
CA LEU A 178 -12.71 -0.39 -8.24
C LEU A 178 -11.63 -1.27 -8.88
N VAL A 179 -11.82 -1.60 -10.16
CA VAL A 179 -10.77 -2.17 -11.01
C VAL A 179 -10.21 -1.04 -11.87
N VAL A 180 -8.97 -0.65 -11.61
CA VAL A 180 -8.33 0.51 -12.25
C VAL A 180 -7.30 0.05 -13.28
N HIS A 181 -7.36 0.63 -14.49
CA HIS A 181 -6.44 0.29 -15.57
C HIS A 181 -4.96 0.48 -15.15
N ASN A 182 -4.04 -0.30 -15.75
CA ASN A 182 -2.62 -0.30 -15.35
C ASN A 182 -1.89 1.02 -15.62
N THR A 183 -2.47 1.90 -16.41
CA THR A 183 -1.98 3.27 -16.64
C THR A 183 -1.92 4.09 -15.35
N LEU A 184 -2.58 3.67 -14.27
CA LEU A 184 -2.33 4.18 -12.91
C LEU A 184 -0.82 4.16 -12.55
N ALA A 185 -0.07 3.18 -13.07
CA ALA A 185 1.37 3.08 -12.87
C ALA A 185 2.16 4.29 -13.40
N TYR A 186 1.60 5.08 -14.32
CA TYR A 186 2.26 6.27 -14.84
C TYR A 186 2.39 7.37 -13.79
N LEU A 187 1.52 7.35 -12.75
CA LEU A 187 1.60 8.30 -11.65
C LEU A 187 2.90 8.14 -10.83
N LYS A 188 3.62 7.02 -10.94
CA LYS A 188 4.98 6.85 -10.36
C LYS A 188 5.98 7.90 -10.85
N LYS A 189 5.77 8.44 -12.05
CA LYS A 189 6.66 9.45 -12.64
C LYS A 189 6.32 10.87 -12.18
N ILE A 190 5.23 11.03 -11.42
CA ILE A 190 4.75 12.30 -10.90
C ILE A 190 5.15 12.39 -9.43
N ASN A 191 5.37 13.62 -8.98
CA ASN A 191 5.58 13.89 -7.57
C ASN A 191 4.23 13.93 -6.83
N LEU A 192 3.81 12.78 -6.29
CA LEU A 192 2.61 12.66 -5.46
C LEU A 192 2.90 13.18 -4.05
N GLU A 193 2.71 14.47 -3.83
CA GLU A 193 2.88 15.12 -2.51
C GLU A 193 1.53 15.57 -1.92
N GLY A 194 1.47 15.60 -0.59
CA GLY A 194 0.32 16.11 0.15
C GLY A 194 -0.92 15.21 0.06
N ASP A 195 -2.08 15.82 0.16
CA ASP A 195 -3.37 15.14 0.13
C ASP A 195 -3.89 15.04 -1.31
N LEU A 196 -4.26 13.82 -1.71
CA LEU A 196 -4.84 13.55 -3.02
C LEU A 196 -6.34 13.32 -2.86
N LYS A 197 -7.16 14.13 -3.53
CA LYS A 197 -8.60 13.94 -3.60
C LYS A 197 -8.92 12.85 -4.62
N ILE A 198 -9.66 11.84 -4.18
CA ILE A 198 -10.03 10.68 -4.97
C ILE A 198 -11.53 10.71 -5.22
N ALA A 199 -11.91 10.69 -6.49
CA ALA A 199 -13.29 10.59 -6.93
C ALA A 199 -13.42 9.55 -8.04
N HIS A 200 -14.63 9.07 -8.33
CA HIS A 200 -14.85 8.22 -9.49
C HIS A 200 -16.19 8.51 -10.16
N SER A 201 -16.26 8.20 -11.45
CA SER A 201 -17.48 8.03 -12.22
C SER A 201 -17.69 6.53 -12.48
N ASP A 202 -18.58 6.19 -13.42
CA ASP A 202 -18.71 4.82 -13.93
C ASP A 202 -17.52 4.40 -14.81
N LYS A 203 -16.80 5.37 -15.40
CA LYS A 203 -15.76 5.12 -16.42
C LYS A 203 -14.36 5.45 -15.97
N HIS A 204 -14.19 6.36 -15.01
CA HIS A 204 -12.87 6.83 -14.61
C HIS A 204 -12.75 7.00 -13.10
N ILE A 205 -11.57 6.67 -12.58
CA ILE A 205 -11.10 7.22 -11.31
C ILE A 205 -10.39 8.55 -11.57
N ARG A 206 -10.73 9.57 -10.78
CA ARG A 206 -10.09 10.88 -10.77
C ARG A 206 -9.20 11.01 -9.54
N ILE A 207 -7.94 11.33 -9.76
CA ILE A 207 -6.94 11.57 -8.71
C ILE A 207 -6.45 13.01 -8.87
N LYS A 208 -6.78 13.87 -7.91
CA LYS A 208 -6.45 15.30 -7.95
C LYS A 208 -5.50 15.67 -6.81
N GLY A 209 -4.30 16.11 -7.17
CA GLY A 209 -3.36 16.76 -6.26
C GLY A 209 -3.41 18.28 -6.38
N ASN A 210 -2.43 18.97 -5.78
CA ASN A 210 -2.36 20.43 -5.81
C ASN A 210 -2.20 20.99 -7.24
N ASN A 211 -1.28 20.42 -8.02
CA ASN A 211 -0.89 20.95 -9.34
C ASN A 211 -1.17 19.96 -10.48
N PHE A 212 -1.95 18.90 -10.22
CA PHE A 212 -2.28 17.93 -11.25
C PHE A 212 -3.66 17.30 -11.05
N VAL A 213 -4.25 16.84 -12.15
CA VAL A 213 -5.43 15.99 -12.15
C VAL A 213 -5.24 14.85 -13.15
N ALA A 214 -5.44 13.62 -12.68
CA ALA A 214 -5.41 12.42 -13.50
C ALA A 214 -6.82 11.83 -13.58
N TYR A 215 -7.21 11.38 -14.77
CA TYR A 215 -8.38 10.55 -15.01
C TYR A 215 -7.89 9.24 -15.60
N ILE A 216 -8.18 8.12 -14.96
CA ILE A 216 -7.70 6.80 -15.38
C ILE A 216 -8.91 5.90 -15.57
N SER A 217 -8.96 5.15 -16.67
CA SER A 217 -10.08 4.28 -16.98
C SER A 217 -10.30 3.22 -15.90
N LEU A 218 -11.56 3.00 -15.59
CA LEU A 218 -12.06 1.85 -14.85
C LEU A 218 -12.31 0.71 -15.81
N ILE A 219 -12.17 -0.51 -15.31
CA ILE A 219 -12.42 -1.74 -16.07
C ILE A 219 -13.74 -2.32 -15.59
N ASP A 220 -14.62 -2.62 -16.52
CA ASP A 220 -15.87 -3.28 -16.23
C ASP A 220 -15.60 -4.69 -15.68
N GLY A 221 -16.21 -5.00 -14.54
CA GLY A 221 -16.09 -6.29 -13.89
C GLY A 221 -15.67 -6.20 -12.43
N GLN A 222 -15.65 -7.35 -11.76
CA GLN A 222 -15.21 -7.47 -10.38
C GLN A 222 -13.80 -8.04 -10.33
N TYR A 223 -12.97 -7.50 -9.44
CA TYR A 223 -11.69 -8.11 -9.14
C TYR A 223 -11.92 -9.46 -8.42
N PRO A 224 -11.14 -10.52 -8.73
CA PRO A 224 -11.34 -11.81 -8.08
C PRO A 224 -11.28 -11.74 -6.55
N PRO A 225 -12.07 -12.55 -5.82
CA PRO A 225 -12.16 -12.51 -4.36
C PRO A 225 -10.91 -13.11 -3.69
N TYR A 226 -9.77 -12.41 -3.80
CA TYR A 226 -8.47 -12.89 -3.33
C TYR A 226 -8.38 -13.07 -1.81
N LYS A 227 -9.29 -12.50 -1.02
CA LYS A 227 -9.26 -12.65 0.44
C LYS A 227 -9.45 -14.10 0.87
N GLU A 228 -10.18 -14.89 0.08
CA GLU A 228 -10.49 -16.29 0.38
C GLU A 228 -9.27 -17.20 0.27
N VAL A 229 -8.26 -16.82 -0.52
CA VAL A 229 -7.04 -17.63 -0.70
C VAL A 229 -5.94 -17.29 0.31
N ILE A 230 -6.11 -16.26 1.14
CA ILE A 230 -5.10 -15.84 2.11
C ILE A 230 -5.26 -16.65 3.40
N PRO A 231 -4.26 -17.45 3.81
CA PRO A 231 -4.30 -18.19 5.06
C PRO A 231 -4.48 -17.26 6.27
N SER A 232 -5.31 -17.67 7.22
CA SER A 232 -5.45 -17.00 8.51
C SER A 232 -4.45 -17.48 9.55
N LYS A 233 -3.87 -18.68 9.36
CA LYS A 233 -2.95 -19.32 10.31
C LYS A 233 -1.69 -19.84 9.63
N GLY A 234 -0.59 -19.83 10.36
CA GLY A 234 0.69 -20.36 9.89
C GLY A 234 1.75 -20.44 10.98
N VAL A 235 2.94 -20.90 10.58
CA VAL A 235 4.16 -20.83 11.39
C VAL A 235 4.96 -19.60 10.95
N PRO A 236 5.36 -18.72 11.88
CA PRO A 236 6.14 -17.53 11.55
C PRO A 236 7.64 -17.83 11.53
N LEU A 237 8.32 -17.16 10.60
CA LEU A 237 9.76 -17.01 10.54
C LEU A 237 10.08 -15.52 10.49
N ARG A 238 10.78 -15.02 11.51
CA ARG A 238 11.34 -13.67 11.51
C ARG A 238 12.71 -13.67 10.86
N VAL A 239 12.94 -12.72 9.95
CA VAL A 239 14.20 -12.59 9.24
C VAL A 239 14.45 -11.13 8.88
N ASN A 240 15.73 -10.73 8.87
CA ASN A 240 16.10 -9.43 8.32
C ASN A 240 16.00 -9.46 6.78
N ALA A 241 15.22 -8.54 6.21
CA ALA A 241 14.98 -8.45 4.78
C ALA A 241 16.28 -8.19 3.99
N ASP A 242 17.18 -7.34 4.51
CA ASP A 242 18.42 -6.99 3.83
C ASP A 242 19.36 -8.20 3.69
N ASP A 243 19.50 -9.00 4.77
CA ASP A 243 20.30 -10.23 4.79
C ASP A 243 19.74 -11.30 3.82
N LEU A 244 18.41 -11.48 3.84
CA LEU A 244 17.73 -12.42 2.96
C LEU A 244 17.88 -11.98 1.49
N ILE A 245 17.64 -10.71 1.17
CA ILE A 245 17.81 -10.16 -0.18
C ILE A 245 19.25 -10.36 -0.68
N ALA A 246 20.25 -10.09 0.15
CA ALA A 246 21.65 -10.27 -0.21
C ALA A 246 21.95 -11.74 -0.57
N THR A 247 21.52 -12.67 0.29
CA THR A 247 21.68 -14.12 0.09
C THR A 247 20.98 -14.61 -1.18
N LEU A 248 19.76 -14.17 -1.44
CA LEU A 248 19.01 -14.52 -2.64
C LEU A 248 19.67 -13.97 -3.92
N LYS A 249 20.24 -12.76 -3.87
CA LYS A 249 21.00 -12.20 -5.01
C LYS A 249 22.26 -13.01 -5.30
N GLU A 250 22.95 -13.49 -4.27
CA GLU A 250 24.08 -14.41 -4.43
C GLU A 250 23.61 -15.70 -5.11
N ALA A 251 22.55 -16.34 -4.61
CA ALA A 251 21.98 -17.54 -5.23
C ALA A 251 21.67 -17.35 -6.73
N VAL A 252 21.08 -16.21 -7.12
CA VAL A 252 20.85 -15.86 -8.53
C VAL A 252 22.15 -15.73 -9.32
N ALA A 253 23.19 -15.12 -8.75
CA ALA A 253 24.48 -14.97 -9.42
C ALA A 253 25.15 -16.33 -9.66
N TYR A 254 25.11 -17.23 -8.67
CA TYR A 254 25.61 -18.61 -8.80
C TYR A 254 24.80 -19.42 -9.82
N CYS A 255 23.46 -19.31 -9.80
CA CYS A 255 22.61 -19.97 -10.79
C CYS A 255 22.93 -19.52 -12.22
N LYS A 256 23.17 -18.22 -12.44
CA LYS A 256 23.55 -17.68 -13.76
C LYS A 256 24.95 -18.11 -14.22
N ALA A 257 25.84 -18.44 -13.30
CA ALA A 257 27.13 -19.04 -13.66
C ALA A 257 26.96 -20.50 -14.11
N ALA A 258 25.99 -21.20 -13.53
CA ALA A 258 25.71 -22.62 -13.80
C ALA A 258 24.78 -22.86 -15.00
N THR A 259 23.82 -21.97 -15.24
CA THR A 259 22.71 -22.16 -16.19
C THR A 259 22.45 -20.92 -17.04
N LYS A 260 21.75 -21.09 -18.16
CA LYS A 260 21.23 -19.97 -18.97
C LYS A 260 19.83 -19.51 -18.53
N GLU A 261 19.26 -20.16 -17.52
CA GLU A 261 17.92 -19.88 -17.01
C GLU A 261 17.90 -18.50 -16.31
N LYS A 262 16.83 -17.74 -16.52
CA LYS A 262 16.73 -16.35 -16.04
C LYS A 262 15.47 -16.10 -15.23
N ASP A 263 14.39 -16.78 -15.58
CA ASP A 263 13.06 -16.50 -15.05
C ASP A 263 12.72 -17.44 -13.90
N PHE A 264 13.41 -18.59 -13.82
CA PHE A 264 13.27 -19.57 -12.76
C PHE A 264 14.59 -19.89 -12.07
N VAL A 265 14.73 -19.48 -10.82
CA VAL A 265 15.88 -19.86 -9.97
C VAL A 265 15.32 -20.58 -8.75
N PRO A 266 15.30 -21.92 -8.74
CA PRO A 266 14.76 -22.69 -7.64
C PRO A 266 15.73 -22.66 -6.46
N VAL A 267 15.21 -22.32 -5.28
CA VAL A 267 15.91 -22.51 -4.02
C VAL A 267 14.99 -23.12 -2.99
N ILE A 268 15.57 -23.82 -2.04
CA ILE A 268 14.90 -24.33 -0.85
C ILE A 268 15.37 -23.49 0.32
N ILE A 269 14.41 -22.92 1.04
CA ILE A 269 14.67 -22.21 2.29
C ILE A 269 14.32 -23.15 3.44
N HIS A 270 15.33 -23.70 4.10
CA HIS A 270 15.16 -24.49 5.30
C HIS A 270 15.12 -23.59 6.53
N TRP A 271 14.04 -23.67 7.29
CA TRP A 271 13.93 -23.07 8.60
C TRP A 271 14.51 -24.08 9.58
N LEU A 272 15.52 -23.67 10.33
CA LEU A 272 16.23 -24.50 11.29
C LEU A 272 16.19 -23.84 12.66
N GLN A 273 16.58 -24.59 13.69
CA GLN A 273 16.59 -24.10 15.06
C GLN A 273 17.58 -22.94 15.27
N ASP A 274 18.67 -22.93 14.51
CA ASP A 274 19.81 -22.02 14.59
C ASP A 274 19.88 -21.00 13.44
N GLY A 275 18.86 -20.95 12.58
CA GLY A 275 18.81 -19.99 11.48
C GLY A 275 18.01 -20.46 10.27
N ILE A 276 18.28 -19.82 9.14
CA ILE A 276 17.76 -20.22 7.83
C ILE A 276 18.91 -20.73 6.97
N LYS A 277 18.76 -21.91 6.37
CA LYS A 277 19.67 -22.40 5.32
C LYS A 277 19.01 -22.23 3.96
N VAL A 278 19.62 -21.46 3.07
CA VAL A 278 19.21 -21.35 1.66
C VAL A 278 20.05 -22.30 0.84
N VAL A 279 19.41 -23.22 0.11
CA VAL A 279 20.06 -24.21 -0.74
C VAL A 279 19.56 -24.07 -2.18
N GLY A 280 20.47 -24.05 -3.14
CA GLY A 280 20.16 -24.09 -4.58
C GLY A 280 21.02 -25.13 -5.28
N ASN A 281 20.38 -26.15 -5.85
CA ASN A 281 21.04 -27.19 -6.65
C ASN A 281 20.83 -26.85 -8.14
N PHE A 282 21.76 -26.10 -8.74
CA PHE A 282 21.56 -25.57 -10.10
C PHE A 282 22.09 -26.52 -11.19
N SER A 283 23.12 -27.30 -10.87
CA SER A 283 23.63 -28.40 -11.70
C SER A 283 24.45 -29.37 -10.84
N SER A 284 24.92 -30.48 -11.42
CA SER A 284 25.76 -31.47 -10.72
C SER A 284 27.04 -30.89 -10.11
N GLU A 285 27.56 -29.80 -10.69
CA GLU A 285 28.81 -29.16 -10.26
C GLU A 285 28.57 -27.85 -9.48
N HIS A 286 27.34 -27.33 -9.50
CA HIS A 286 27.02 -26.00 -8.98
C HIS A 286 25.91 -26.08 -7.93
N ARG A 287 26.35 -26.15 -6.67
CA ARG A 287 25.51 -26.07 -5.47
C ARG A 287 25.79 -24.77 -4.72
N PHE A 288 24.72 -24.09 -4.34
CA PHE A 288 24.76 -22.92 -3.47
C PHE A 288 24.20 -23.30 -2.11
N GLU A 289 24.94 -23.01 -1.04
CA GLU A 289 24.46 -23.15 0.33
C GLU A 289 24.88 -21.94 1.16
N LYS A 290 23.93 -21.36 1.88
CA LYS A 290 24.24 -20.26 2.80
C LYS A 290 23.36 -20.33 4.04
N MET A 291 23.99 -20.21 5.20
CA MET A 291 23.32 -20.14 6.50
C MET A 291 23.17 -18.68 6.94
N LEU A 292 21.98 -18.32 7.40
CA LEU A 292 21.63 -17.03 7.98
C LEU A 292 21.24 -17.25 9.44
N SER A 293 22.13 -16.87 10.36
CA SER A 293 21.90 -17.01 11.81
C SER A 293 20.93 -15.98 12.40
N THR A 294 20.42 -15.04 11.59
CA THR A 294 19.56 -13.92 12.02
C THR A 294 18.07 -14.27 12.04
N ALA A 295 17.74 -15.55 11.98
CA ALA A 295 16.36 -16.03 11.95
C ALA A 295 16.11 -17.10 13.01
N PHE A 296 14.90 -17.12 13.54
CA PHE A 296 14.50 -18.05 14.59
C PHE A 296 13.19 -18.73 14.21
N SER A 297 13.23 -20.06 14.06
CA SER A 297 12.04 -20.92 13.98
C SER A 297 12.20 -22.06 14.98
N GLN A 298 11.14 -22.38 15.71
CA GLN A 298 11.12 -23.57 16.58
C GLN A 298 10.75 -24.85 15.81
N ILE A 299 10.23 -24.71 14.58
CA ILE A 299 9.73 -25.82 13.79
C ILE A 299 10.53 -25.86 12.48
N PRO A 300 11.20 -26.99 12.18
CA PRO A 300 11.92 -27.12 10.93
C PRO A 300 10.94 -27.29 9.77
N VAL A 301 11.10 -26.47 8.74
CA VAL A 301 10.26 -26.50 7.52
C VAL A 301 11.14 -26.18 6.31
N SER A 302 10.95 -26.92 5.22
CA SER A 302 11.57 -26.62 3.94
C SER A 302 10.55 -25.96 2.99
N VAL A 303 10.85 -24.76 2.51
CA VAL A 303 9.97 -24.05 1.57
C VAL A 303 10.65 -23.89 0.21
N PRO A 304 10.18 -24.58 -0.84
CA PRO A 304 10.68 -24.42 -2.19
C PRO A 304 10.13 -23.15 -2.85
N LEU A 305 11.02 -22.30 -3.41
CA LEU A 305 10.67 -20.98 -3.92
C LEU A 305 11.40 -20.64 -5.22
N ASN A 306 10.78 -19.77 -6.03
CA ASN A 306 11.44 -19.10 -7.16
C ASN A 306 12.05 -17.77 -6.69
N VAL A 307 13.37 -17.65 -6.73
CA VAL A 307 14.10 -16.48 -6.21
C VAL A 307 13.70 -15.16 -6.89
N PRO A 308 13.63 -15.04 -8.23
CA PRO A 308 13.11 -13.86 -8.91
C PRO A 308 11.81 -13.30 -8.33
N TYR A 309 10.83 -14.14 -8.01
CA TYR A 309 9.56 -13.71 -7.43
C TYR A 309 9.73 -13.18 -6.02
N LEU A 310 10.52 -13.89 -5.20
CA LEU A 310 10.82 -13.50 -3.84
C LEU A 310 11.59 -12.18 -3.78
N LEU A 311 12.61 -11.99 -4.62
CA LEU A 311 13.36 -10.73 -4.72
C LEU A 311 12.48 -9.54 -5.11
N GLN A 312 11.45 -9.78 -5.92
CA GLN A 312 10.51 -8.74 -6.32
C GLN A 312 9.56 -8.36 -5.17
N ALA A 313 9.13 -9.35 -4.36
CA ALA A 313 8.35 -9.12 -3.14
C ALA A 313 9.13 -8.38 -2.06
N LEU A 314 10.40 -8.75 -1.88
CA LEU A 314 11.28 -8.14 -0.89
C LEU A 314 11.81 -6.77 -1.32
N LYS A 315 11.59 -6.35 -2.57
CA LYS A 315 12.18 -5.12 -3.12
C LYS A 315 11.74 -3.89 -2.32
N GLY A 316 12.71 -3.22 -1.70
CA GLY A 316 12.48 -2.03 -0.91
C GLY A 316 11.80 -2.30 0.43
N LEU A 317 11.79 -3.55 0.91
CA LEU A 317 11.61 -3.85 2.33
C LEU A 317 13.00 -3.79 3.00
N THR A 318 13.02 -3.40 4.27
CA THR A 318 14.25 -3.20 5.07
C THR A 318 13.95 -3.61 6.50
N GLY A 319 14.95 -4.08 7.24
CA GLY A 319 14.75 -4.48 8.63
C GLY A 319 14.01 -5.82 8.79
N GLU A 320 13.36 -6.03 9.93
CA GLU A 320 12.67 -7.29 10.23
C GLU A 320 11.38 -7.45 9.40
N ILE A 321 11.22 -8.62 8.80
CA ILE A 321 9.98 -9.08 8.15
C ILE A 321 9.58 -10.44 8.70
N ILE A 322 8.32 -10.81 8.49
CA ILE A 322 7.79 -12.11 8.89
C ILE A 322 7.36 -12.88 7.64
N ILE A 323 7.87 -14.09 7.50
CA ILE A 323 7.42 -15.08 6.54
C ILE A 323 6.52 -16.07 7.27
N TRP A 324 5.29 -16.25 6.79
CA TRP A 324 4.33 -17.19 7.33
C TRP A 324 4.16 -18.36 6.38
N TYR A 325 4.31 -19.57 6.90
CA TYR A 325 4.10 -20.80 6.15
C TYR A 325 2.88 -21.54 6.71
N ALA A 326 1.93 -21.85 5.84
CA ALA A 326 0.64 -22.42 6.22
C ALA A 326 0.46 -23.90 5.81
N GLY A 327 1.43 -24.48 5.09
CA GLY A 327 1.41 -25.82 4.53
C GLY A 327 1.91 -25.83 3.08
N ASP A 328 2.24 -27.02 2.56
CA ASP A 328 2.80 -27.20 1.20
C ASP A 328 1.81 -26.89 0.07
N ASP A 329 0.53 -27.09 0.34
CA ASP A 329 -0.58 -26.83 -0.59
C ASP A 329 -1.24 -25.46 -0.37
N LYS A 330 -0.70 -24.65 0.54
CA LYS A 330 -1.21 -23.32 0.86
C LYS A 330 -0.18 -22.26 0.48
N PRO A 331 -0.62 -21.05 0.15
CA PRO A 331 0.32 -19.98 -0.11
C PRO A 331 1.06 -19.59 1.17
N PHE A 332 2.31 -19.17 1.01
CA PHE A 332 3.04 -18.51 2.08
C PHE A 332 2.82 -17.00 1.99
N ILE A 333 3.00 -16.31 3.13
CA ILE A 333 2.82 -14.86 3.23
C ILE A 333 4.14 -14.21 3.65
N ILE A 334 4.50 -13.10 3.02
CA ILE A 334 5.58 -12.22 3.50
C ILE A 334 4.95 -10.88 3.87
N THR A 335 5.25 -10.39 5.06
CA THR A 335 4.62 -9.17 5.58
C THR A 335 5.58 -8.44 6.51
N ASP A 336 5.46 -7.11 6.55
CA ASP A 336 6.01 -6.28 7.62
C ASP A 336 5.01 -6.09 8.77
N GLY A 337 3.82 -6.70 8.63
CA GLY A 337 2.73 -6.68 9.62
C GLY A 337 1.76 -5.50 9.46
N VAL A 338 2.15 -4.46 8.73
CA VAL A 338 1.52 -3.14 8.82
C VAL A 338 1.28 -2.50 7.45
N THR A 339 2.28 -2.42 6.58
CA THR A 339 2.20 -1.62 5.33
C THR A 339 2.21 -2.48 4.08
N TYR A 340 2.58 -3.75 4.19
CA TYR A 340 2.83 -4.58 3.03
C TYR A 340 2.53 -6.04 3.30
N ARG A 341 1.85 -6.68 2.34
CA ARG A 341 1.60 -8.11 2.36
C ARG A 341 1.77 -8.70 0.96
N TYR A 342 2.56 -9.75 0.90
CA TYR A 342 2.79 -10.57 -0.29
C TYR A 342 2.30 -11.99 -0.04
N ILE A 343 1.61 -12.57 -1.02
CA ILE A 343 1.07 -13.93 -0.95
C ILE A 343 1.50 -14.68 -2.20
N GLN A 344 2.03 -15.89 -2.08
CA GLN A 344 2.46 -16.70 -3.22
C GLN A 344 2.29 -18.20 -2.93
N MET A 345 1.88 -18.96 -3.95
CA MET A 345 1.93 -20.43 -3.91
C MET A 345 3.37 -20.97 -3.95
N PRO A 346 3.73 -21.95 -3.11
CA PRO A 346 5.01 -22.66 -3.23
C PRO A 346 5.20 -23.23 -4.64
N VAL A 347 6.45 -23.29 -5.11
CA VAL A 347 6.74 -23.90 -6.41
C VAL A 347 6.87 -25.41 -6.24
N ASN A 348 6.42 -26.17 -7.24
CA ASN A 348 6.61 -27.61 -7.23
C ASN A 348 8.05 -27.93 -7.65
N ILE A 349 8.74 -28.72 -6.84
CA ILE A 349 10.11 -29.19 -7.10
C ILE A 349 10.10 -30.71 -7.23
N GLU A 350 11.00 -31.24 -8.06
CA GLU A 350 11.12 -32.67 -8.36
C GLU A 350 11.36 -33.53 -7.11
N ARG A 351 10.96 -34.81 -7.19
CA ARG A 351 10.93 -35.74 -6.05
C ARG A 351 12.31 -36.06 -5.46
N GLU A 352 13.38 -36.04 -6.25
CA GLU A 352 14.73 -36.38 -5.77
C GLU A 352 15.28 -35.34 -4.79
N GLU A 353 14.91 -34.07 -4.96
CA GLU A 353 15.28 -33.00 -4.04
C GLU A 353 14.53 -33.11 -2.70
N LYS A 354 13.35 -33.74 -2.68
CA LYS A 354 12.50 -33.86 -1.47
C LYS A 354 13.08 -34.72 -0.36
N ASN A 355 14.10 -35.55 -0.64
CA ASN A 355 14.68 -36.44 0.37
C ASN A 355 15.40 -35.69 1.51
N GLU A 356 15.72 -34.41 1.34
CA GLU A 356 16.31 -33.53 2.37
C GLU A 356 15.29 -32.51 2.94
N TYR A 357 13.99 -32.71 2.73
CA TYR A 357 12.96 -31.73 3.13
C TYR A 357 12.43 -32.00 4.54
N TYR A 358 12.28 -30.91 5.30
CA TYR A 358 11.50 -30.91 6.53
C TYR A 358 10.05 -30.62 6.17
N GLU A 359 9.20 -31.64 6.21
CA GLU A 359 7.75 -31.45 6.15
C GLU A 359 7.25 -30.84 7.46
N LEU A 360 6.25 -29.98 7.38
CA LEU A 360 5.60 -29.45 8.57
C LEU A 360 4.93 -30.61 9.34
N PRO A 361 5.33 -30.87 10.61
CA PRO A 361 4.72 -31.95 11.38
C PRO A 361 3.20 -31.75 11.49
N LYS A 362 2.41 -32.81 11.29
CA LYS A 362 0.93 -32.73 11.23
C LYS A 362 0.29 -32.10 12.46
N ASP A 363 0.90 -32.29 13.63
CA ASP A 363 0.41 -31.78 14.92
C ASP A 363 0.99 -30.40 15.28
N THR A 364 1.65 -29.73 14.33
CA THR A 364 2.25 -28.41 14.59
C THR A 364 1.15 -27.37 14.88
N PRO A 365 1.19 -26.70 16.06
CA PRO A 365 0.23 -25.66 16.36
C PRO A 365 0.45 -24.45 15.46
N LEU A 366 -0.53 -24.14 14.60
CA LEU A 366 -0.52 -22.94 13.77
C LEU A 366 -0.98 -21.73 14.57
N GLN A 367 -0.27 -20.62 14.41
CA GLN A 367 -0.61 -19.34 15.05
C GLN A 367 -1.49 -18.50 14.11
N GLU A 368 -2.38 -17.69 14.66
CA GLU A 368 -3.09 -16.65 13.88
C GLU A 368 -2.07 -15.69 13.27
N ILE A 369 -2.26 -15.37 12.00
CA ILE A 369 -1.42 -14.43 11.27
C ILE A 369 -1.92 -13.02 11.60
N PRO A 370 -1.21 -12.25 12.45
CA PRO A 370 -1.64 -10.91 12.80
C PRO A 370 -1.57 -10.02 11.55
N TYR A 371 -2.63 -9.24 11.36
CA TYR A 371 -2.64 -8.21 10.32
C TYR A 371 -3.40 -7.01 10.83
N SER A 372 -2.63 -5.95 11.08
CA SER A 372 -3.18 -4.66 11.44
C SER A 372 -2.70 -3.65 10.41
N PRO A 373 -3.31 -3.65 9.21
CA PRO A 373 -2.93 -2.74 8.15
C PRO A 373 -3.09 -1.30 8.62
N ASP A 374 -2.01 -0.51 8.51
CA ASP A 374 -2.01 0.90 8.88
C ASP A 374 -1.36 1.71 7.74
N PRO A 375 -2.17 2.33 6.86
CA PRO A 375 -1.66 3.22 5.83
C PRO A 375 -0.82 4.39 6.37
N SER A 376 -1.06 4.83 7.62
CA SER A 376 -0.33 5.95 8.22
C SER A 376 1.11 5.59 8.60
N ALA A 377 1.41 4.29 8.73
CA ALA A 377 2.75 3.76 8.94
C ALA A 377 3.60 3.73 7.65
N ILE A 378 3.02 3.99 6.48
CA ILE A 378 3.78 4.09 5.23
C ILE A 378 4.71 5.30 5.32
N PRO A 379 6.04 5.12 5.21
CA PRO A 379 6.98 6.19 5.46
C PRO A 379 6.81 7.33 4.45
N GLU A 380 6.81 8.57 4.94
CA GLU A 380 6.96 9.73 4.08
C GLU A 380 8.36 9.71 3.43
N PRO A 381 8.49 10.09 2.16
CA PRO A 381 9.78 10.19 1.52
C PRO A 381 10.65 11.19 2.30
N THR A 382 11.79 10.72 2.81
CA THR A 382 12.76 11.60 3.46
C THR A 382 13.18 12.68 2.46
N ARG A 383 12.72 13.92 2.67
CA ARG A 383 13.26 15.08 1.95
C ARG A 383 14.74 15.14 2.25
N LYS A 384 15.57 14.59 1.35
CA LYS A 384 17.00 14.91 1.31
C LYS A 384 17.09 16.41 1.11
N LYS A 385 17.20 17.17 2.21
CA LYS A 385 17.58 18.58 2.16
C LYS A 385 18.85 18.60 1.32
N ALA A 386 18.78 19.23 0.15
CA ALA A 386 19.94 19.46 -0.70
C ALA A 386 20.91 20.30 0.14
N GLY A 387 21.83 19.64 0.83
CA GLY A 387 22.90 20.28 1.56
C GLY A 387 23.73 21.03 0.54
N SER A 388 23.58 22.36 0.53
CA SER A 388 24.47 23.25 -0.18
C SER A 388 25.89 23.00 0.35
N ARG A 389 26.66 22.16 -0.34
CA ARG A 389 28.12 22.13 -0.18
C ARG A 389 28.65 23.47 -0.67
N LYS A 390 28.64 24.48 0.20
CA LYS A 390 29.48 25.67 0.02
C LYS A 390 30.92 25.17 0.03
N ARG A 391 31.54 25.10 -1.15
CA ARG A 391 32.99 25.02 -1.30
C ARG A 391 33.57 26.30 -0.68
N THR A 392 34.02 26.22 0.57
CA THR A 392 34.83 27.28 1.16
C THR A 392 36.29 26.94 0.88
N VAL A 393 36.92 27.74 0.03
CA VAL A 393 38.37 27.74 -0.17
C VAL A 393 39.01 28.12 1.17
N LYS A 394 39.75 27.20 1.79
CA LYS A 394 40.53 27.47 3.01
C LYS A 394 41.72 28.37 2.63
N LYS A 395 41.65 29.66 2.98
CA LYS A 395 42.85 30.46 3.28
C LYS A 395 43.15 30.30 4.77
N ALA A 396 44.38 29.91 5.08
CA ALA A 396 44.86 29.66 6.43
C ALA A 396 44.89 30.95 7.26
N ALA A 397 44.25 30.94 8.42
CA ALA A 397 44.46 31.91 9.50
C ALA A 397 44.42 31.19 10.84
N LYS A 398 45.32 31.60 11.75
CA LYS A 398 45.67 30.96 13.03
C LYS A 398 44.46 30.71 13.96
N PRO A 399 44.50 29.67 14.81
CA PRO A 399 43.39 29.33 15.70
C PRO A 399 43.34 30.29 16.89
N SER A 400 42.15 30.84 17.17
CA SER A 400 41.84 31.53 18.43
C SER A 400 40.86 30.69 19.24
N ASN A 401 41.07 30.67 20.55
CA ASN A 401 40.47 29.77 21.54
C ASN A 401 38.95 29.96 21.83
N LYS A 402 38.19 30.60 20.92
CA LYS A 402 36.76 30.92 21.12
C LYS A 402 35.76 29.92 20.54
N LYS A 403 36.18 28.93 19.74
CA LYS A 403 35.26 27.99 19.05
C LYS A 403 34.79 26.79 19.89
N ALA A 404 35.56 26.35 20.89
CA ALA A 404 35.21 25.17 21.69
C ALA A 404 34.01 25.40 22.61
N SER A 405 33.86 26.62 23.14
CA SER A 405 32.76 26.98 24.03
C SER A 405 31.39 27.05 23.32
N SER A 406 31.33 27.51 22.06
CA SER A 406 30.07 27.60 21.31
C SER A 406 29.56 26.26 20.79
N GLU A 407 30.46 25.31 20.52
CA GLU A 407 30.07 23.96 20.09
C GLU A 407 29.52 23.12 21.25
N GLN A 408 30.08 23.24 22.46
CA GLN A 408 29.55 22.58 23.65
C GLN A 408 28.17 23.12 24.06
N GLU A 409 27.95 24.44 23.94
CA GLU A 409 26.63 25.05 24.19
C GLU A 409 25.57 24.61 23.17
N ALA A 410 25.95 24.50 21.89
CA ALA A 410 25.05 24.04 20.83
C ALA A 410 24.68 22.55 21.01
N GLN A 411 25.64 21.71 21.40
CA GLN A 411 25.40 20.30 21.72
C GLN A 411 24.52 20.14 22.96
N GLY A 412 24.71 20.96 24.00
CA GLY A 412 23.87 20.97 25.19
C GLY A 412 22.41 21.34 24.89
N LYS A 413 22.18 22.34 24.03
CA LYS A 413 20.82 22.71 23.57
C LYS A 413 20.16 21.61 22.74
N ALA A 414 20.91 20.97 21.83
CA ALA A 414 20.39 19.86 21.03
C ALA A 414 20.02 18.64 21.90
N LEU A 415 20.83 18.33 22.92
CA LEU A 415 20.54 17.25 23.85
C LEU A 415 19.30 17.54 24.71
N ALA A 416 19.12 18.79 25.14
CA ALA A 416 17.93 19.22 25.88
C ALA A 416 16.65 19.14 25.02
N GLU A 417 16.74 19.51 23.74
CA GLU A 417 15.63 19.37 22.78
C GLU A 417 15.22 17.90 22.57
N LEU A 418 16.21 17.00 22.47
CA LEU A 418 15.97 15.56 22.32
C LEU A 418 15.34 14.96 23.58
N LYS A 419 15.77 15.36 24.77
CA LYS A 419 15.15 14.92 26.03
C LYS A 419 13.68 15.34 26.13
N LYS A 420 13.36 16.60 25.81
CA LYS A 420 11.96 17.06 25.79
C LYS A 420 11.08 16.27 24.82
N ARG A 421 11.64 15.90 23.66
CA ARG A 421 10.93 15.06 22.69
C ARG A 421 10.73 13.64 23.21
N LEU A 422 11.74 13.06 23.87
CA LEU A 422 11.63 11.75 24.49
C LEU A 422 10.54 11.75 25.58
N ASP A 423 10.57 12.72 26.50
CA ASP A 423 9.57 12.86 27.56
C ASP A 423 8.14 13.02 27.00
N PHE A 424 7.99 13.76 25.89
CA PHE A 424 6.71 13.91 25.19
C PHE A 424 6.19 12.57 24.65
N TRP A 425 7.06 11.81 23.97
CA TRP A 425 6.69 10.51 23.40
C TRP A 425 6.42 9.45 24.47
N GLU A 426 7.14 9.46 25.58
CA GLU A 426 6.87 8.60 26.73
C GLU A 426 5.49 8.89 27.35
N ALA A 427 5.14 10.17 27.49
CA ALA A 427 3.82 10.57 27.96
C ALA A 427 2.69 10.19 26.98
N GLU A 428 2.94 10.28 25.67
CA GLU A 428 1.97 9.87 24.65
C GLU A 428 1.80 8.35 24.61
N ALA A 429 2.89 7.59 24.77
CA ALA A 429 2.85 6.13 24.88
C ALA A 429 2.01 5.67 26.08
N LEU A 430 2.21 6.30 27.25
CA LEU A 430 1.44 5.99 28.46
C LEU A 430 -0.08 6.20 28.26
N LYS A 431 -0.47 7.30 27.58
CA LYS A 431 -1.88 7.59 27.26
C LYS A 431 -2.47 6.54 26.31
N LYS A 432 -1.69 6.08 25.32
CA LYS A 432 -2.12 5.03 24.40
C LYS A 432 -2.26 3.69 25.10
N GLU A 433 -1.35 3.34 26.02
CA GLU A 433 -1.48 2.13 26.84
C GLU A 433 -2.75 2.16 27.70
N GLU A 434 -3.07 3.29 28.32
CA GLU A 434 -4.31 3.45 29.10
C GLU A 434 -5.56 3.29 28.22
N HIS A 435 -5.54 3.87 27.01
CA HIS A 435 -6.62 3.70 26.04
C HIS A 435 -6.80 2.23 25.60
N ILE A 436 -5.69 1.52 25.35
CA ILE A 436 -5.71 0.09 25.01
C ILE A 436 -6.32 -0.72 26.15
N ARG A 437 -5.93 -0.47 27.42
CA ARG A 437 -6.52 -1.16 28.58
C ARG A 437 -8.03 -0.94 28.69
N ASN A 438 -8.51 0.26 28.39
CA ASN A 438 -9.94 0.55 28.39
C ASN A 438 -10.68 -0.23 27.29
N LEU A 439 -10.11 -0.30 26.08
CA LEU A 439 -10.68 -1.09 24.98
C LEU A 439 -10.68 -2.59 25.28
N GLU A 440 -9.63 -3.12 25.91
CA GLU A 440 -9.56 -4.52 26.36
C GLU A 440 -10.65 -4.83 27.40
N ALA A 441 -10.90 -3.91 28.33
CA ALA A 441 -11.97 -4.06 29.32
C ALA A 441 -13.38 -4.03 28.68
N GLU A 442 -13.60 -3.17 27.67
CA GLU A 442 -14.85 -3.16 26.91
C GLU A 442 -15.04 -4.44 26.08
N LEU A 443 -13.98 -4.92 25.43
CA LEU A 443 -14.00 -6.17 24.67
C LEU A 443 -14.33 -7.36 25.57
N ALA A 444 -13.77 -7.42 26.77
CA ALA A 444 -14.07 -8.47 27.75
C ALA A 444 -15.56 -8.49 28.13
N LYS A 445 -16.16 -7.31 28.39
CA LYS A 445 -17.61 -7.20 28.67
C LYS A 445 -18.46 -7.66 27.50
N LEU A 446 -18.04 -7.35 26.26
CA LEU A 446 -18.75 -7.75 25.06
C LEU A 446 -18.68 -9.26 24.83
N GLN A 447 -17.51 -9.86 25.05
CA GLN A 447 -17.31 -11.30 24.97
C GLN A 447 -18.12 -12.06 26.03
N GLU A 448 -18.19 -11.54 27.24
CA GLU A 448 -19.03 -12.12 28.31
C GLU A 448 -20.52 -12.07 27.93
N SER A 449 -20.97 -10.93 27.39
CA SER A 449 -22.34 -10.77 26.87
C SER A 449 -22.66 -11.76 25.75
N TYR A 450 -21.72 -11.96 24.83
CA TYR A 450 -21.86 -12.91 23.71
C TYR A 450 -21.90 -14.38 24.17
N ARG A 451 -21.01 -14.78 25.10
CA ARG A 451 -21.00 -16.13 25.67
C ARG A 451 -22.31 -16.47 26.35
N ALA A 452 -22.84 -15.54 27.12
CA ALA A 452 -24.11 -15.74 27.79
C ALA A 452 -25.27 -15.82 26.79
N LEU A 453 -25.27 -15.02 25.72
CA LEU A 453 -26.25 -15.13 24.63
C LEU A 453 -26.23 -16.52 23.97
N LEU A 454 -25.07 -17.13 23.77
CA LEU A 454 -24.92 -18.49 23.26
C LEU A 454 -25.46 -19.56 24.24
N GLN A 455 -25.16 -19.44 25.53
CA GLN A 455 -25.71 -20.32 26.56
C GLN A 455 -27.25 -20.23 26.60
N PHE A 456 -27.80 -19.03 26.50
CA PHE A 456 -29.24 -18.85 26.44
C PHE A 456 -29.88 -19.38 25.17
N GLN A 457 -29.20 -19.36 24.02
CA GLN A 457 -29.70 -20.04 22.82
C GLN A 457 -29.80 -21.56 23.04
N ALA A 458 -28.83 -22.17 23.73
CA ALA A 458 -28.87 -23.60 24.06
C ALA A 458 -30.00 -23.97 25.03
N LEU A 459 -30.39 -23.05 25.91
CA LEU A 459 -31.46 -23.24 26.90
C LEU A 459 -32.89 -23.03 26.34
N ARG A 460 -33.06 -22.67 25.06
CA ARG A 460 -34.40 -22.42 24.48
C ARG A 460 -35.09 -23.72 24.07
N PRO A 461 -36.17 -24.16 24.74
CA PRO A 461 -36.97 -25.26 24.25
C PRO A 461 -37.65 -24.85 22.92
N ASN A 462 -37.32 -25.56 21.84
CA ASN A 462 -37.82 -25.31 20.48
C ASN A 462 -37.52 -23.90 19.93
N GLY A 463 -36.44 -23.27 20.39
CA GLY A 463 -36.01 -21.93 19.94
C GLY A 463 -36.88 -20.76 20.42
N LYS A 464 -37.87 -21.01 21.30
CA LYS A 464 -38.79 -20.00 21.82
C LYS A 464 -38.30 -19.45 23.18
N GLY A 465 -38.31 -18.12 23.32
CA GLY A 465 -37.92 -17.41 24.54
C GLY A 465 -37.42 -15.99 24.25
N ARG A 466 -37.51 -15.09 25.22
CA ARG A 466 -37.00 -13.71 25.13
C ARG A 466 -35.89 -13.49 26.14
N TYR A 467 -34.85 -12.78 25.73
CA TYR A 467 -33.69 -12.48 26.54
C TYR A 467 -33.75 -11.03 27.02
N ALA A 468 -33.40 -10.77 28.28
CA ALA A 468 -33.27 -9.43 28.83
C ALA A 468 -32.09 -9.35 29.81
N VAL A 469 -31.45 -8.20 29.83
CA VAL A 469 -30.46 -7.82 30.86
C VAL A 469 -31.15 -6.89 31.83
N ILE A 470 -31.09 -7.21 33.11
CA ILE A 470 -31.70 -6.43 34.17
C ILE A 470 -30.70 -6.31 35.32
N ASP A 471 -30.36 -5.08 35.71
CA ASP A 471 -29.31 -4.76 36.70
C ASP A 471 -27.97 -5.44 36.44
N GLY A 472 -27.57 -5.55 35.16
CA GLY A 472 -26.33 -6.22 34.74
C GLY A 472 -26.39 -7.75 34.80
N HIS A 473 -27.49 -8.32 35.28
CA HIS A 473 -27.75 -9.77 35.26
C HIS A 473 -28.60 -10.15 34.06
N GLN A 474 -28.34 -11.35 33.53
CA GLN A 474 -28.97 -11.80 32.30
C GLN A 474 -30.00 -12.88 32.57
N TYR A 475 -31.16 -12.77 31.93
CA TYR A 475 -32.30 -13.65 32.18
C TYR A 475 -32.96 -14.12 30.89
N LEU A 476 -33.45 -15.36 30.90
CA LEU A 476 -34.26 -15.94 29.83
C LEU A 476 -35.70 -16.13 30.28
N PHE A 477 -36.61 -15.48 29.55
CA PHE A 477 -38.05 -15.58 29.74
C PHE A 477 -38.59 -16.63 28.77
N SER A 478 -39.00 -17.79 29.28
CA SER A 478 -39.58 -18.85 28.46
C SER A 478 -40.69 -19.60 29.19
N GLN A 479 -41.80 -19.83 28.50
CA GLN A 479 -42.95 -20.61 28.99
C GLN A 479 -43.48 -20.17 30.38
N GLY A 480 -43.43 -18.88 30.69
CA GLY A 480 -43.89 -18.35 31.98
C GLY A 480 -42.87 -18.46 33.11
N LYS A 481 -41.66 -18.96 32.84
CA LYS A 481 -40.53 -19.06 33.77
C LYS A 481 -39.41 -18.11 33.39
N ILE A 482 -38.62 -17.74 34.38
CA ILE A 482 -37.44 -16.89 34.23
C ILE A 482 -36.25 -17.71 34.68
N LEU A 483 -35.29 -17.90 33.78
CA LEU A 483 -34.08 -18.66 34.03
C LEU A 483 -32.86 -17.73 34.12
N ASP A 484 -31.93 -18.04 35.01
CA ASP A 484 -30.61 -17.41 35.03
C ASP A 484 -29.67 -17.98 33.95
N LYS A 485 -28.45 -17.47 33.89
CA LYS A 485 -27.40 -17.91 32.95
C LYS A 485 -27.03 -19.38 33.08
N ASP A 486 -27.24 -19.97 34.25
CA ASP A 486 -26.91 -21.36 34.56
C ASP A 486 -28.12 -22.29 34.31
N GLY A 487 -29.26 -21.73 33.88
CA GLY A 487 -30.49 -22.46 33.56
C GLY A 487 -31.38 -22.73 34.77
N ASN A 488 -31.09 -22.14 35.93
CA ASN A 488 -31.90 -22.31 37.12
C ASN A 488 -33.13 -21.40 37.06
N GLU A 489 -34.27 -21.90 37.53
CA GLU A 489 -35.49 -21.11 37.66
C GLU A 489 -35.36 -20.12 38.81
N VAL A 490 -35.32 -18.85 38.46
CA VAL A 490 -35.16 -17.71 39.39
C VAL A 490 -36.42 -16.86 39.48
N GLY A 491 -37.48 -17.22 38.76
CA GLY A 491 -38.70 -16.44 38.73
C GLY A 491 -39.76 -16.95 37.77
N HIS A 492 -40.88 -16.24 37.73
CA HIS A 492 -42.03 -16.55 36.86
C HIS A 492 -42.66 -15.27 36.32
N TYR A 493 -43.35 -15.35 35.18
CA TYR A 493 -44.00 -14.20 34.55
C TYR A 493 -45.28 -14.57 33.79
N ASN A 494 -46.15 -13.57 33.61
CA ASN A 494 -47.35 -13.63 32.81
C ASN A 494 -47.47 -12.35 31.94
N ARG A 495 -48.62 -12.14 31.28
CA ARG A 495 -48.84 -10.98 30.39
C ARG A 495 -48.85 -9.61 31.08
N LYS A 496 -48.96 -9.55 32.41
CA LYS A 496 -49.03 -8.31 33.20
C LYS A 496 -47.75 -8.01 33.99
N GLY A 497 -46.86 -8.99 34.17
CA GLY A 497 -45.69 -8.87 35.03
C GLY A 497 -45.25 -10.22 35.58
N GLY A 498 -44.41 -10.22 36.61
CA GLY A 498 -43.89 -11.42 37.22
C GLY A 498 -43.05 -11.12 38.47
N GLU A 499 -42.25 -12.09 38.86
CA GLU A 499 -41.33 -12.02 39.99
C GLU A 499 -39.98 -12.60 39.58
N ILE A 500 -38.87 -11.93 39.93
CA ILE A 500 -37.49 -12.40 39.75
C ILE A 500 -36.80 -12.31 41.10
N ASN A 501 -36.22 -13.41 41.59
CA ASN A 501 -35.50 -13.45 42.87
C ASN A 501 -36.27 -12.83 44.06
N GLY A 502 -37.59 -13.03 44.15
CA GLY A 502 -38.39 -12.43 45.23
C GLY A 502 -38.94 -11.04 44.93
N GLN A 503 -38.54 -10.40 43.83
CA GLN A 503 -38.92 -9.02 43.51
C GLN A 503 -39.95 -8.93 42.38
N PRO A 504 -41.10 -8.27 42.61
CA PRO A 504 -42.15 -8.14 41.60
C PRO A 504 -41.81 -7.09 40.54
N PHE A 505 -42.15 -7.34 39.28
CA PHE A 505 -42.02 -6.40 38.17
C PHE A 505 -43.26 -6.39 37.26
N LYS A 506 -43.44 -5.30 36.50
CA LYS A 506 -44.51 -5.17 35.48
C LYS A 506 -43.91 -5.15 34.07
N LEU A 507 -44.57 -5.83 33.13
CA LEU A 507 -44.21 -5.81 31.71
C LEU A 507 -44.79 -4.58 31.02
N GLN A 508 -43.94 -3.72 30.45
CA GLN A 508 -44.36 -2.60 29.59
C GLN A 508 -44.42 -3.01 28.11
N GLN A 509 -45.23 -2.30 27.31
CA GLN A 509 -45.59 -2.68 25.93
C GLN A 509 -44.40 -2.69 24.95
N GLU A 510 -43.32 -1.96 25.25
CA GLU A 510 -42.02 -2.09 24.58
C GLU A 510 -41.03 -2.66 25.60
N TRP A 511 -40.40 -3.78 25.28
CA TRP A 511 -39.56 -4.55 26.21
C TRP A 511 -38.23 -3.84 26.48
N VAL A 512 -38.25 -2.83 27.36
CA VAL A 512 -37.10 -2.36 28.14
C VAL A 512 -37.51 -2.51 29.60
N VAL A 513 -36.95 -3.50 30.29
CA VAL A 513 -37.11 -3.63 31.73
C VAL A 513 -36.19 -2.61 32.38
N ALA A 514 -36.74 -1.47 32.77
CA ALA A 514 -36.08 -0.59 33.72
C ALA A 514 -36.19 -1.23 35.11
N MET A 515 -35.05 -1.53 35.73
CA MET A 515 -34.95 -1.63 37.19
C MET A 515 -34.31 -0.32 37.70
N ASN A 516 -34.74 0.10 38.89
CA ASN A 516 -34.40 1.40 39.49
C ASN A 516 -32.93 1.53 39.87
#